data_AF-A0A6C0JSS3-F1
#
_entry.id   AF-A0A6C0JSS3-F1
#
_cell.length_a   1.000
_cell.length_b   1.000
_cell.length_c   1.000
_cell.angle_alpha   90.00
_cell.angle_beta   90.00
_cell.angle_gamma   90.00
#
_symmetry.space_group_name_H-M   'P 1'
#
loop_
_entity.id
_entity.type
_entity.pdbx_description
1 polymer ?
#
loop_
_entity_poly.entity_id
_entity_poly.type
_entity_poly.pdbx_seq_one_letter_code
_entity_poly.pdbx_strand_id
1 'polypeptide(L)'
;MRETGRIPKTGEKNLQNDFDLLFFHANEDANIDYYPIQLAEEYRTPKISHSNMGDTYTISYIGINDDMEPYLDYTFDAVLLDPIAYVSNCAGAHIQGCIMRKSEKSDQFFQLYIKNPEVLIDMIGLEMVEVSD
;
A
#
# COMPACT_ATOMS: atom_id res chain seq x y z
N MET A 1 -11.08 5.61 -26.19
CA MET A 1 -11.30 5.96 -24.78
C MET A 1 -11.53 4.68 -24.02
N ARG A 2 -10.52 4.17 -23.31
CA ARG A 2 -10.68 3.06 -22.37
C ARG A 2 -9.69 3.26 -21.24
N GLU A 3 -10.17 3.83 -20.16
CA GLU A 3 -9.64 3.57 -18.83
C GLU A 3 -10.82 3.09 -17.99
N THR A 4 -10.85 1.79 -17.72
CA THR A 4 -11.70 1.21 -16.69
C THR A 4 -10.78 0.79 -15.55
N GLY A 5 -10.50 1.73 -14.65
CA GLY A 5 -9.82 1.50 -13.39
C GLY A 5 -10.82 1.57 -12.25
N ARG A 6 -10.82 0.56 -11.38
CA ARG A 6 -11.55 0.57 -10.11
C ARG A 6 -10.78 1.46 -9.13
N ILE A 7 -11.34 2.61 -8.75
CA ILE A 7 -10.66 3.56 -7.84
C ILE A 7 -11.42 3.61 -6.51
N PRO A 8 -10.76 3.26 -5.39
CA PRO A 8 -11.20 3.58 -4.04
C PRO A 8 -11.61 5.05 -3.88
N LYS A 9 -12.83 5.33 -3.39
CA LYS A 9 -13.17 6.69 -2.93
C LYS A 9 -12.34 7.01 -1.69
N THR A 10 -11.29 7.80 -1.83
CA THR A 10 -10.49 8.29 -0.69
C THR A 10 -11.19 9.52 -0.09
N GLY A 11 -11.65 9.40 1.16
CA GLY A 11 -12.11 10.54 1.94
C GLY A 11 -10.91 11.40 2.36
N GLU A 12 -10.98 12.70 2.07
CA GLU A 12 -9.99 13.71 2.43
C GLU A 12 -9.70 13.73 3.94
N LYS A 13 -8.67 13.01 4.37
CA LYS A 13 -7.91 13.32 5.58
C LYS A 13 -6.47 13.52 5.18
N ASN A 14 -5.84 14.56 5.73
CA ASN A 14 -4.42 14.83 5.57
C ASN A 14 -3.64 13.77 6.38
N LEU A 15 -3.53 12.55 5.84
CA LEU A 15 -2.96 11.36 6.50
C LEU A 15 -1.43 11.29 6.38
N GLN A 16 -0.75 12.45 6.31
CA GLN A 16 0.65 12.52 5.89
C GLN A 16 1.59 11.57 6.65
N ASN A 17 1.25 11.14 7.88
CA ASN A 17 1.97 10.09 8.60
C ASN A 17 1.12 9.20 9.52
N ASP A 18 -0.21 9.24 9.42
CA ASP A 18 -1.11 8.41 10.24
C ASP A 18 -1.95 7.51 9.33
N PHE A 19 -1.30 6.47 8.81
CA PHE A 19 -1.90 5.43 7.99
C PHE A 19 -1.42 4.06 8.49
N ASP A 20 -2.20 3.02 8.21
CA ASP A 20 -1.82 1.64 8.49
C ASP A 20 -1.05 1.05 7.30
N LEU A 21 -1.49 1.41 6.09
CA LEU A 21 -0.94 0.98 4.80
C LEU A 21 -0.78 2.18 3.86
N LEU A 22 0.31 2.24 3.11
CA LEU A 22 0.51 3.18 2.01
C LEU A 22 0.70 2.35 0.73
N PHE A 23 -0.27 2.39 -0.16
CA PHE A 23 -0.11 1.84 -1.51
C PHE A 23 0.54 2.89 -2.41
N PHE A 24 1.41 2.47 -3.32
CA PHE A 24 2.04 3.38 -4.28
C PHE A 24 2.28 2.71 -5.61
N HIS A 25 2.21 3.47 -6.70
CA HIS A 25 2.60 3.02 -8.02
C HIS A 25 3.16 4.16 -8.86
N ALA A 26 4.05 3.82 -9.79
CA ALA A 26 4.45 4.76 -10.82
C ALA A 26 3.30 5.00 -11.80
N ASN A 27 3.08 6.26 -12.19
CA ASN A 27 2.18 6.64 -13.27
C ASN A 27 2.91 6.74 -14.61
N GLU A 28 2.19 7.12 -15.67
CA GLU A 28 2.73 7.18 -17.04
C GLU A 28 3.93 8.12 -17.18
N ASP A 29 4.00 9.16 -16.35
CA ASP A 29 5.10 10.13 -16.31
C ASP A 29 6.26 9.70 -15.39
N ALA A 30 6.22 8.45 -14.89
CA ALA A 30 7.13 7.89 -13.89
C ALA A 30 7.18 8.65 -12.56
N ASN A 31 6.18 9.51 -12.30
CA ASN A 31 5.92 10.04 -10.96
C ASN A 31 5.24 8.97 -10.11
N ILE A 32 5.29 9.11 -8.78
CA ILE A 32 4.64 8.17 -7.88
C ILE A 32 3.31 8.73 -7.38
N ASP A 33 2.24 8.02 -7.69
CA ASP A 33 0.96 8.19 -7.01
C ASP A 33 0.96 7.31 -5.76
N TYR A 34 0.43 7.85 -4.66
CA TYR A 34 0.36 7.12 -3.40
C TYR A 34 -0.98 7.33 -2.69
N TYR A 35 -1.40 6.31 -1.97
CA TYR A 35 -2.73 6.20 -1.38
C TYR A 35 -2.56 5.74 0.07
N PRO A 36 -2.59 6.68 1.03
CA PRO A 36 -2.60 6.34 2.45
C PRO A 36 -3.95 5.71 2.80
N ILE A 37 -3.91 4.55 3.45
CA ILE A 37 -5.06 3.72 3.76
C ILE A 37 -5.06 3.42 5.25
N GLN A 38 -6.24 3.56 5.84
CA GLN A 38 -6.51 3.10 7.20
C GLN A 38 -7.25 1.78 7.11
N LEU A 39 -6.75 0.73 7.77
CA LEU A 39 -7.40 -0.58 7.77
C LEU A 39 -8.68 -0.55 8.62
N ALA A 40 -9.59 -1.49 8.39
CA ALA A 40 -10.72 -1.69 9.29
C ALA A 40 -10.22 -2.08 10.70
N GLU A 41 -11.00 -1.75 11.73
CA GLU A 41 -10.57 -1.80 13.13
C GLU A 41 -10.11 -3.20 13.56
N GLU A 42 -10.77 -4.25 13.07
CA GLU A 42 -10.45 -5.65 13.33
C GLU A 42 -9.08 -6.11 12.76
N TYR A 43 -8.58 -5.40 11.75
CA TYR A 43 -7.28 -5.62 11.14
C TYR A 43 -6.19 -4.71 11.70
N ARG A 44 -6.57 -3.64 12.43
CA ARG A 44 -5.60 -2.82 13.15
C ARG A 44 -5.02 -3.61 14.31
N THR A 45 -3.71 -3.54 14.45
CA THR A 45 -2.98 -4.18 15.53
C THR A 45 -2.03 -3.20 16.19
N PRO A 46 -1.72 -3.40 17.49
CA PRO A 46 -0.73 -2.58 18.17
C PRO A 46 0.61 -2.61 17.41
N LYS A 47 1.19 -1.42 17.27
CA LYS A 47 2.47 -1.20 16.59
C LYS A 47 3.59 -1.80 17.46
N ILE A 48 4.44 -2.67 16.91
CA ILE A 48 5.46 -3.37 17.74
C ILE A 48 6.79 -2.61 17.78
N SER A 49 7.13 -1.80 16.78
CA SER A 49 8.50 -1.33 16.62
C SER A 49 8.59 0.16 16.31
N HIS A 50 9.08 0.91 17.30
CA HIS A 50 9.60 2.26 17.13
C HIS A 50 11.08 2.24 17.53
N SER A 51 11.93 2.78 16.68
CA SER A 51 13.28 3.18 17.07
C SER A 51 13.25 4.66 17.49
N ASN A 52 14.32 5.16 18.13
CA ASN A 52 14.46 6.59 18.39
C ASN A 52 14.51 7.46 17.12
N MET A 53 14.64 6.84 15.94
CA MET A 53 14.79 7.52 14.64
C MET A 53 13.54 7.41 13.73
N GLY A 54 12.52 6.65 14.12
CA GLY A 54 11.32 6.42 13.31
C GLY A 54 10.67 5.06 13.57
N ASP A 55 9.55 4.83 12.89
CA ASP A 55 8.82 3.55 12.95
C ASP A 55 9.43 2.54 11.99
N THR A 56 9.33 1.25 12.34
CA THR A 56 9.67 0.17 11.41
C THR A 56 8.47 -0.10 10.50
N TYR A 57 8.74 -0.23 9.22
CA TYR A 57 7.77 -0.56 8.19
C TYR A 57 8.22 -1.82 7.45
N THR A 58 7.26 -2.65 7.08
CA THR A 58 7.45 -3.68 6.07
C THR A 58 7.11 -3.07 4.71
N ILE A 59 8.05 -3.15 3.78
CA ILE A 59 7.96 -2.62 2.43
C ILE A 59 7.95 -3.81 1.48
N SER A 60 6.95 -3.83 0.60
CA SER A 60 6.78 -4.88 -0.40
C SER A 60 6.63 -4.26 -1.78
N TYR A 61 7.49 -4.66 -2.72
CA TYR A 61 7.37 -4.31 -4.12
C TYR A 61 6.57 -5.36 -4.88
N ILE A 62 5.74 -4.89 -5.80
CA ILE A 62 4.83 -5.72 -6.60
C ILE A 62 5.28 -5.68 -8.06
N GLY A 63 5.66 -6.84 -8.59
CA GLY A 63 5.89 -7.03 -10.02
C GLY A 63 4.63 -7.54 -10.73
N ILE A 64 4.65 -7.54 -12.07
CA ILE A 64 3.65 -8.19 -12.91
C ILE A 64 4.36 -9.31 -13.68
N ASN A 65 3.82 -10.53 -13.62
CA ASN A 65 4.38 -11.67 -14.34
C ASN A 65 3.90 -11.73 -15.80
N ASP A 66 4.35 -12.74 -16.55
CA ASP A 66 3.99 -12.93 -17.97
C ASP A 66 2.48 -13.15 -18.20
N ASP A 67 1.75 -13.59 -17.18
CA ASP A 67 0.29 -13.81 -17.21
C ASP A 67 -0.51 -12.55 -16.82
N MET A 68 0.17 -11.39 -16.69
CA MET A 68 -0.40 -10.13 -16.22
C MET A 68 -0.93 -10.18 -14.78
N GLU A 69 -0.45 -11.12 -13.97
CA GLU A 69 -0.81 -11.26 -12.56
C GLU A 69 0.22 -10.58 -11.65
N PRO A 70 -0.24 -9.88 -10.60
CA PRO A 70 0.67 -9.26 -9.63
C PRO A 70 1.34 -10.32 -8.74
N TYR A 71 2.63 -10.13 -8.46
CA TYR A 71 3.40 -10.96 -7.53
C TYR A 71 4.26 -10.09 -6.60
N LEU A 72 4.59 -10.57 -5.40
CA LEU A 72 5.59 -9.88 -4.57
C LEU A 72 6.98 -10.17 -5.11
N ASP A 73 7.63 -9.11 -5.57
CA ASP A 73 8.97 -9.17 -6.12
C ASP A 73 10.02 -9.16 -5.00
N TYR A 74 9.87 -8.21 -4.07
CA TYR A 74 10.78 -8.07 -2.95
C TYR A 74 10.05 -7.60 -1.71
N THR A 75 10.45 -8.09 -0.53
CA THR A 75 9.87 -7.67 0.76
C THR A 75 10.96 -7.57 1.80
N PHE A 76 11.00 -6.45 2.52
CA PHE A 76 11.98 -6.20 3.57
C PHE A 76 11.43 -5.24 4.63
N ASP A 77 12.07 -5.23 5.78
CA ASP A 77 11.76 -4.30 6.86
C ASP A 77 12.77 -3.15 6.86
N ALA A 78 12.28 -1.92 7.07
CA ALA A 78 13.12 -0.73 7.17
C ALA A 78 12.55 0.25 8.20
N VAL A 79 13.42 1.00 8.87
CA VAL A 79 13.03 2.12 9.72
C VAL A 79 12.91 3.35 8.83
N LEU A 80 11.72 3.95 8.77
CA LEU A 80 11.46 5.16 7.99
C LEU A 80 11.03 6.30 8.92
N LEU A 81 11.64 7.47 8.72
CA LEU A 81 11.20 8.72 9.34
C LEU A 81 9.97 9.29 8.62
N ASP A 82 9.99 9.24 7.29
CA ASP A 82 8.92 9.72 6.41
C ASP A 82 8.74 8.74 5.23
N PRO A 83 7.73 7.85 5.29
CA PRO A 83 7.46 6.91 4.22
C PRO A 83 7.01 7.56 2.91
N ILE A 84 6.34 8.72 2.95
CA ILE A 84 5.89 9.41 1.74
C ILE A 84 7.10 9.99 1.02
N ALA A 85 8.03 10.60 1.75
CA ALA A 85 9.28 11.09 1.18
C ALA A 85 10.13 9.95 0.60
N TYR A 86 10.18 8.79 1.29
CA TYR A 86 10.84 7.59 0.78
C TYR A 86 10.27 7.17 -0.58
N VAL A 87 8.95 7.00 -0.67
CA VAL A 87 8.28 6.60 -1.91
C VAL A 87 8.44 7.65 -3.01
N SER A 88 8.32 8.93 -2.67
CA SER A 88 8.49 10.03 -3.64
C SER A 88 9.89 10.04 -4.27
N ASN A 89 10.91 9.64 -3.53
CA ASN A 89 12.28 9.51 -4.03
C ASN A 89 12.50 8.28 -4.94
N CYS A 90 11.50 7.40 -5.07
CA CYS A 90 11.51 6.29 -6.02
C CYS A 90 10.94 6.66 -7.39
N ALA A 91 10.56 7.93 -7.63
CA ALA A 91 10.16 8.40 -8.94
C ALA A 91 11.23 8.08 -10.01
N GLY A 92 10.79 7.66 -11.19
CA GLY A 92 11.67 7.18 -12.27
C GLY A 92 12.14 5.73 -12.14
N ALA A 93 11.92 5.05 -11.01
CA ALA A 93 12.32 3.65 -10.82
C ALA A 93 11.29 2.64 -11.37
N HIS A 94 10.12 3.10 -11.84
CA HIS A 94 9.01 2.26 -12.33
C HIS A 94 8.58 1.16 -11.34
N ILE A 95 8.64 1.47 -10.04
CA ILE A 95 8.23 0.55 -8.99
C ILE A 95 6.81 0.85 -8.50
N GLN A 96 6.17 -0.19 -8.00
CA GLN A 96 4.89 -0.13 -7.31
C GLN A 96 4.93 -1.10 -6.12
N GLY A 97 4.10 -0.85 -5.12
CA GLY A 97 4.14 -1.62 -3.91
C GLY A 97 3.30 -1.07 -2.78
N CYS A 98 3.61 -1.57 -1.59
CA CYS A 98 2.92 -1.24 -0.38
C CYS A 98 3.90 -1.09 0.78
N ILE A 99 3.64 -0.11 1.65
CA ILE A 99 4.36 0.11 2.90
C ILE A 99 3.37 -0.02 4.04
N MET A 100 3.58 -0.99 4.91
CA MET A 100 2.75 -1.21 6.09
C MET A 100 3.58 -0.99 7.34
N ARG A 101 3.03 -0.26 8.33
CA ARG A 101 3.72 -0.10 9.61
C ARG A 101 3.81 -1.47 10.30
N LYS A 102 4.99 -1.84 10.79
CA LYS A 102 5.24 -3.18 11.35
C LYS A 102 4.33 -3.43 12.56
N SER A 103 3.59 -4.51 12.50
CA SER A 103 2.68 -4.96 13.56
C SER A 103 2.73 -6.49 13.70
N GLU A 104 2.00 -7.07 14.65
CA GLU A 104 1.99 -8.54 14.84
C GLU A 104 1.36 -9.26 13.66
N LYS A 105 0.60 -8.54 12.84
CA LYS A 105 -0.13 -9.07 11.68
C LYS A 105 0.39 -8.55 10.34
N SER A 106 1.42 -7.70 10.31
CA SER A 106 1.91 -7.14 9.04
C SER A 106 2.36 -8.24 8.07
N ASP A 107 3.06 -9.25 8.56
CA ASP A 107 3.55 -10.35 7.71
C ASP A 107 2.39 -11.23 7.20
N GLN A 108 1.35 -11.40 8.02
CA GLN A 108 0.12 -12.10 7.62
C GLN A 108 -0.67 -11.30 6.56
N PHE A 109 -0.68 -9.97 6.68
CA PHE A 109 -1.34 -9.08 5.73
C PHE A 109 -0.78 -9.26 4.31
N PHE A 110 0.55 -9.19 4.14
CA PHE A 110 1.15 -9.34 2.81
C PHE A 110 0.98 -10.73 2.22
N GLN A 111 1.01 -11.79 3.05
CA GLN A 111 0.71 -13.14 2.57
C GLN A 111 -0.75 -13.30 2.11
N LEU A 112 -1.69 -12.64 2.77
CA LEU A 112 -3.10 -12.63 2.39
C LEU A 112 -3.31 -11.80 1.12
N TYR A 113 -2.68 -10.63 1.03
CA TYR A 113 -2.75 -9.72 -0.11
C TYR A 113 -2.37 -10.41 -1.43
N ILE A 114 -1.26 -11.16 -1.46
CA ILE A 114 -0.84 -11.92 -2.64
C ILE A 114 -1.86 -12.98 -3.01
N LYS A 115 -2.32 -13.74 -2.01
CA LYS A 115 -3.10 -14.95 -2.25
C LYS A 115 -4.54 -14.64 -2.63
N ASN A 116 -5.08 -13.52 -2.13
CA ASN A 116 -6.46 -13.12 -2.34
C ASN A 116 -6.54 -11.59 -2.45
N PRO A 117 -6.21 -11.00 -3.62
CA PRO A 117 -6.28 -9.56 -3.80
C PRO A 117 -7.70 -8.99 -3.56
N GLU A 118 -8.75 -9.80 -3.73
CA GLU A 118 -10.14 -9.42 -3.41
C GLU A 118 -10.36 -9.19 -1.92
N VAL A 119 -9.63 -9.89 -1.04
CA VAL A 119 -9.69 -9.70 0.42
C VAL A 119 -9.13 -8.32 0.80
N LEU A 120 -8.30 -7.70 -0.04
CA LEU A 120 -7.84 -6.33 0.19
C LEU A 120 -9.05 -5.39 0.29
N ILE A 121 -10.05 -5.53 -0.59
CA ILE A 121 -11.27 -4.68 -0.64
C ILE A 121 -12.02 -4.73 0.70
N ASP A 122 -12.15 -5.93 1.26
CA ASP A 122 -12.79 -6.14 2.57
C ASP A 122 -11.92 -5.56 3.70
N MET A 123 -10.60 -5.75 3.67
CA MET A 123 -9.67 -5.29 4.71
C MET A 123 -9.51 -3.77 4.79
N ILE A 124 -9.62 -3.09 3.65
CA ILE A 124 -9.58 -1.63 3.54
C ILE A 124 -10.96 -1.01 3.77
N GLY A 125 -12.01 -1.83 3.94
CA GLY A 125 -13.38 -1.38 4.20
C GLY A 125 -13.96 -0.53 3.08
N LEU A 126 -13.53 -0.75 1.83
CA LEU A 126 -14.02 0.01 0.68
C LEU A 126 -15.27 -0.65 0.11
N GLU A 127 -16.34 0.13 0.01
CA GLU A 127 -17.45 -0.23 -0.87
C GLU A 127 -17.03 0.03 -2.32
N MET A 128 -17.04 -1.05 -3.13
CA MET A 128 -16.88 -0.96 -4.57
C MET A 128 -18.08 -0.22 -5.15
N VAL A 129 -17.88 1.03 -5.59
CA VAL A 129 -18.91 1.77 -6.30
C VAL A 129 -18.82 1.41 -7.77
N GLU A 130 -19.86 0.79 -8.33
CA GLU A 130 -20.01 0.72 -9.78
C GLU A 130 -20.15 2.15 -10.31
N VAL A 131 -19.20 2.58 -11.13
CA VAL A 131 -19.32 3.83 -11.87
C VAL A 131 -20.15 3.52 -13.11
N SER A 132 -21.42 3.87 -13.06
CA SER A 132 -22.30 3.84 -14.24
C SER A 132 -22.03 5.06 -15.13
N ASP A 133 -21.87 4.82 -16.43
CA ASP A 133 -21.68 5.84 -17.48
C ASP A 133 -22.74 6.96 -17.48
#